data_AF-A0A946MQ57-F1
#
_entry.id   AF-A0A946MQ57-F1
#
_cell.length_a   1.000
_cell.length_b   1.000
_cell.length_c   1.000
_cell.angle_alpha   90.00
_cell.angle_beta   90.00
_cell.angle_gamma   90.00
#
_symmetry.space_group_name_H-M   'P 1'
#
loop_
_entity.id
_entity.type
_entity.pdbx_description
1 polymer ?
#
loop_
_entity_poly.entity_id
_entity_poly.type
_entity_poly.pdbx_seq_one_letter_code
_entity_poly.pdbx_strand_id
1 'polypeptide(L)'
;MATNDSCSGWSNHCCRPDSFVSGFENGEGDKKKQLIAISLLAYMFYTYGMYSIEQFYNWFYIVYIAILALSFWSIVYGLVSINRDVLHSIRVTRRIRNISIGCLIFVPLMFYSLWIVELIPLMRDGDRIDYIYSIFILDMAFVFPAFILSLVLILKRNALGLLLAPILFIKTFTVLFSATLGGLVKQIADGGGDPLEIAFYFVFSLAFLALAVFYLRRISFEEIRNE
;
A
#
# COMPACT_ATOMS: atom_id res chain seq x y z
N MET A 1 23.13 -12.87 57.97
CA MET A 1 22.76 -11.63 57.26
C MET A 1 23.18 -11.81 55.79
N ALA A 2 22.33 -11.67 54.75
CA ALA A 2 21.40 -10.59 54.41
C ALA A 2 22.13 -9.24 54.28
N THR A 3 21.96 -8.34 53.30
CA THR A 3 21.21 -8.20 52.02
C THR A 3 21.87 -6.99 51.27
N ASN A 4 21.61 -6.60 50.02
CA ASN A 4 20.62 -6.93 49.00
C ASN A 4 21.18 -6.56 47.59
N ASP A 5 20.51 -6.96 46.51
CA ASP A 5 20.66 -6.36 45.17
C ASP A 5 20.14 -4.91 45.11
N SER A 6 20.64 -4.10 44.16
CA SER A 6 19.82 -3.18 43.32
C SER A 6 20.64 -2.28 42.37
N CYS A 7 20.98 -2.79 41.18
CA CYS A 7 21.21 -1.92 40.02
C CYS A 7 19.84 -1.53 39.40
N SER A 8 19.22 -0.47 39.90
CA SER A 8 17.83 -0.10 39.57
C SER A 8 17.69 1.03 38.52
N GLY A 9 17.60 0.63 37.25
CA GLY A 9 16.32 0.79 36.54
C GLY A 9 16.02 2.00 35.65
N TRP A 10 16.92 2.98 35.42
CA TRP A 10 16.52 4.26 34.77
C TRP A 10 17.34 4.78 33.58
N SER A 11 18.11 3.95 32.86
CA SER A 11 18.90 4.40 31.68
C SER A 11 18.47 3.86 30.31
N ASN A 12 17.75 2.74 30.23
CA ASN A 12 17.66 1.96 28.98
C ASN A 12 16.34 2.09 28.20
N HIS A 13 15.38 2.90 28.66
CA HIS A 13 14.05 3.02 28.05
C HIS A 13 13.84 4.24 27.13
N CYS A 14 14.75 5.23 27.11
CA CYS A 14 14.55 6.46 26.32
C CYS A 14 15.20 6.46 24.91
N CYS A 15 15.98 5.43 24.54
CA CYS A 15 16.66 5.35 23.24
C CYS A 15 16.35 4.03 22.51
N ARG A 16 15.07 3.67 22.48
CA ARG A 16 14.52 2.60 21.64
C ARG A 16 13.35 3.14 20.81
N PRO A 17 13.54 3.42 19.50
CA PRO A 17 12.47 3.86 18.59
C PRO A 17 11.49 2.72 18.22
N ASP A 18 11.51 1.64 18.99
CA ASP A 18 10.75 0.41 18.83
C ASP A 18 9.30 0.55 19.29
N SER A 19 8.96 1.54 20.12
CA SER A 19 7.70 1.57 20.91
C SER A 19 6.39 1.67 20.12
N PHE A 20 6.45 2.02 18.82
CA PHE A 20 5.29 1.97 17.91
C PHE A 20 5.18 0.63 17.15
N VAL A 21 6.19 -0.23 17.25
CA VAL A 21 6.30 -1.53 16.55
C VAL A 21 6.41 -2.71 17.53
N SER A 22 6.81 -2.48 18.79
CA SER A 22 7.12 -3.51 19.79
C SER A 22 5.90 -4.24 20.40
N GLY A 23 4.68 -4.00 19.90
CA GLY A 23 3.46 -4.71 20.32
C GLY A 23 3.19 -6.00 19.53
N PHE A 24 4.17 -6.46 18.76
CA PHE A 24 4.01 -7.42 17.69
C PHE A 24 5.09 -8.53 17.83
N GLU A 25 4.66 -9.66 18.39
CA GLU A 25 5.47 -10.84 18.73
C GLU A 25 5.79 -11.70 17.48
N ASN A 26 6.95 -12.36 17.49
CA ASN A 26 7.64 -13.02 16.35
C ASN A 26 6.88 -14.06 15.46
N GLY A 27 5.59 -14.31 15.66
CA GLY A 27 4.82 -15.29 14.89
C GLY A 27 4.53 -14.91 13.43
N GLU A 28 4.20 -15.91 12.58
CA GLU A 28 3.83 -15.67 11.17
C GLU A 28 2.63 -14.73 11.01
N GLY A 29 1.62 -14.85 11.88
CA GLY A 29 0.40 -14.05 11.83
C GLY A 29 0.67 -12.56 12.08
N ASP A 30 1.77 -12.26 12.76
CA ASP A 30 2.18 -10.93 13.16
C ASP A 30 2.83 -10.15 12.01
N LYS A 31 3.78 -10.79 11.31
CA LYS A 31 4.32 -10.33 10.02
C LYS A 31 3.20 -10.03 9.01
N LYS A 32 2.14 -10.85 8.98
CA LYS A 32 0.96 -10.60 8.11
C LYS A 32 0.15 -9.38 8.53
N LYS A 33 0.00 -9.08 9.83
CA LYS A 33 -0.60 -7.83 10.33
C LYS A 33 0.23 -6.61 9.91
N GLN A 34 1.56 -6.69 10.02
CA GLN A 34 2.47 -5.61 9.62
C GLN A 34 2.30 -5.25 8.12
N LEU A 35 2.19 -6.24 7.23
CA LEU A 35 1.92 -6.00 5.80
C LEU A 35 0.57 -5.31 5.58
N ILE A 36 -0.48 -5.72 6.29
CA ILE A 36 -1.81 -5.08 6.21
C ILE A 36 -1.72 -3.64 6.73
N ALA A 37 -1.01 -3.39 7.83
CA ALA A 37 -0.83 -2.04 8.38
C ALA A 37 -0.09 -1.11 7.39
N ILE A 38 0.99 -1.56 6.76
CA ILE A 38 1.69 -0.78 5.72
C ILE A 38 0.78 -0.51 4.51
N SER A 39 -0.09 -1.48 4.15
CA SER A 39 -1.07 -1.32 3.06
C SER A 39 -2.12 -0.24 3.39
N LEU A 40 -2.61 -0.21 4.63
CA LEU A 40 -3.54 0.80 5.11
C LEU A 40 -2.89 2.19 5.18
N LEU A 41 -1.63 2.27 5.63
CA LEU A 41 -0.87 3.52 5.57
C LEU A 41 -0.69 4.00 4.12
N ALA A 42 -0.41 3.11 3.18
CA ALA A 42 -0.32 3.44 1.75
C ALA A 42 -1.65 3.89 1.14
N TYR A 43 -2.79 3.39 1.65
CA TYR A 43 -4.11 3.92 1.33
C TYR A 43 -4.33 5.33 1.92
N MET A 44 -3.96 5.57 3.19
CA MET A 44 -4.06 6.90 3.78
C MET A 44 -3.17 7.92 3.05
N PHE A 45 -1.92 7.57 2.73
CA PHE A 45 -1.03 8.39 1.91
C PHE A 45 -1.68 8.78 0.58
N TYR A 46 -2.31 7.82 -0.11
CA TYR A 46 -3.00 8.06 -1.37
C TYR A 46 -4.21 8.99 -1.20
N THR A 47 -5.14 8.69 -0.29
CA THR A 47 -6.38 9.47 -0.13
C THR A 47 -6.15 10.87 0.43
N TYR A 48 -5.27 11.04 1.43
CA TYR A 48 -4.93 12.37 1.94
C TYR A 48 -3.98 13.14 1.00
N GLY A 49 -3.22 12.42 0.16
CA GLY A 49 -2.50 12.99 -0.98
C GLY A 49 -3.45 13.62 -1.98
N MET A 50 -4.49 12.88 -2.38
CA MET A 50 -5.57 13.36 -3.25
C MET A 50 -6.20 14.64 -2.68
N TYR A 51 -6.65 14.63 -1.42
CA TYR A 51 -7.28 15.80 -0.81
C TYR A 51 -6.36 17.01 -0.64
N SER A 52 -5.05 16.78 -0.44
CA SER A 52 -4.05 17.85 -0.36
C SER A 52 -3.74 18.45 -1.73
N ILE A 53 -3.68 17.63 -2.77
CA ILE A 53 -3.40 18.07 -4.14
C ILE A 53 -4.61 18.80 -4.74
N GLU A 54 -5.83 18.27 -4.61
CA GLU A 54 -7.06 18.86 -5.17
C GLU A 54 -7.57 20.10 -4.43
N GLN A 55 -6.79 20.62 -3.47
CA GLN A 55 -7.06 21.90 -2.80
C GLN A 55 -8.45 21.96 -2.13
N PHE A 56 -8.88 20.88 -1.47
CA PHE A 56 -10.09 20.86 -0.64
C PHE A 56 -9.88 21.69 0.66
N TYR A 57 -9.83 23.01 0.50
CA TYR A 57 -9.62 23.97 1.57
C TYR A 57 -10.83 23.99 2.53
N ASN A 58 -10.65 23.31 3.66
CA ASN A 58 -11.56 23.31 4.80
C ASN A 58 -10.74 23.51 6.08
N TRP A 59 -11.39 23.71 7.23
CA TRP A 59 -10.76 23.85 8.53
C TRP A 59 -9.81 22.68 8.90
N PHE A 60 -10.05 21.50 8.32
CA PHE A 60 -9.24 20.29 8.47
C PHE A 60 -8.08 20.15 7.48
N TYR A 61 -7.83 21.11 6.58
CA TYR A 61 -6.81 20.97 5.53
C TYR A 61 -5.39 20.73 6.09
N ILE A 62 -5.03 21.40 7.19
CA ILE A 62 -3.75 21.16 7.90
C ILE A 62 -3.68 19.73 8.45
N VAL A 63 -4.81 19.16 8.90
CA VAL A 63 -4.88 17.77 9.38
C VAL A 63 -4.68 16.79 8.22
N TYR A 64 -5.19 17.08 7.02
CA TYR A 64 -4.95 16.25 5.83
C TYR A 64 -3.45 16.21 5.49
N ILE A 65 -2.77 17.35 5.50
CA ILE A 65 -1.31 17.44 5.31
C ILE A 65 -0.54 16.68 6.41
N ALA A 66 -0.97 16.81 7.67
CA ALA A 66 -0.35 16.09 8.77
C ALA A 66 -0.48 14.56 8.62
N ILE A 67 -1.66 14.06 8.24
CA ILE A 67 -1.89 12.63 7.99
C ILE A 67 -1.10 12.16 6.76
N LEU A 68 -1.02 12.96 5.69
CA LEU A 68 -0.20 12.68 4.51
C LEU A 68 1.28 12.52 4.88
N ALA A 69 1.84 13.46 5.64
CA ALA A 69 3.23 13.41 6.09
C ALA A 69 3.49 12.21 7.01
N LEU A 70 2.64 11.99 8.01
CA LEU A 70 2.76 10.88 8.96
C LEU A 70 2.65 9.52 8.27
N SER A 71 1.68 9.34 7.37
CA SER A 71 1.52 8.09 6.61
C SER A 71 2.72 7.83 5.69
N PHE A 72 3.21 8.83 4.96
CA PHE A 72 4.41 8.71 4.13
C PHE A 72 5.63 8.24 4.93
N TRP A 73 5.98 8.95 6.02
CA TRP A 73 7.14 8.61 6.83
C TRP A 73 6.97 7.27 7.57
N SER A 74 5.74 6.89 7.94
CA SER A 74 5.45 5.59 8.54
C SER A 74 5.62 4.43 7.54
N ILE A 75 5.30 4.63 6.26
CA ILE A 75 5.59 3.65 5.20
C ILE A 75 7.11 3.51 5.01
N VAL A 76 7.83 4.63 4.92
CA VAL A 76 9.30 4.62 4.76
C VAL A 76 9.97 3.91 5.95
N TYR A 77 9.62 4.28 7.18
CA TYR A 77 10.14 3.62 8.39
C TYR A 77 9.74 2.14 8.44
N GLY A 78 8.48 1.82 8.13
CA GLY A 78 7.98 0.45 8.08
C GLY A 78 8.72 -0.43 7.06
N LEU A 79 9.10 0.11 5.90
CA LEU A 79 9.90 -0.61 4.89
C LEU A 79 11.36 -0.79 5.32
N VAL A 80 11.97 0.23 5.94
CA VAL A 80 13.37 0.18 6.40
C VAL A 80 13.54 -0.71 7.62
N SER A 81 12.53 -0.79 8.49
CA SER A 81 12.51 -1.61 9.70
C SER A 81 12.34 -3.12 9.44
N ILE A 82 12.12 -3.55 8.19
CA ILE A 82 12.00 -4.98 7.87
C ILE A 82 13.39 -5.63 7.93
N ASN A 83 13.60 -6.44 8.97
CA ASN A 83 14.83 -7.20 9.18
C ASN A 83 15.17 -8.11 7.99
N ARG A 84 16.46 -8.23 7.67
CA ARG A 84 16.95 -9.09 6.58
C ARG A 84 16.61 -10.56 6.80
N ASP A 85 16.47 -11.01 8.05
CA ASP A 85 16.13 -12.39 8.39
C ASP A 85 14.68 -12.73 8.01
N VAL A 86 13.77 -11.74 8.06
CA VAL A 86 12.41 -11.87 7.52
C VAL A 86 12.45 -11.95 5.99
N LEU A 87 13.37 -11.24 5.34
CA LEU A 87 13.53 -11.31 3.88
C LEU A 87 14.09 -12.67 3.42
N HIS A 88 15.01 -13.28 4.18
CA HIS A 88 15.55 -14.60 3.85
C HIS A 88 14.58 -15.77 4.12
N SER A 89 13.62 -15.60 5.03
CA SER A 89 12.62 -16.62 5.39
C SER A 89 11.37 -16.64 4.50
N ILE A 90 11.16 -15.65 3.63
CA ILE A 90 9.99 -15.60 2.73
C ILE A 90 10.14 -16.64 1.61
N ARG A 91 9.30 -17.67 1.65
CA ARG A 91 9.06 -18.58 0.51
C ARG A 91 7.66 -18.41 -0.04
N VAL A 92 7.56 -18.43 -1.38
CA VAL A 92 6.30 -18.49 -2.12
C VAL A 92 6.37 -19.55 -3.20
N THR A 93 5.25 -20.22 -3.46
CA THR A 93 5.15 -21.21 -4.53
C THR A 93 5.37 -20.55 -5.90
N ARG A 94 6.09 -21.23 -6.81
CA ARG A 94 6.38 -20.74 -8.18
C ARG A 94 5.13 -20.25 -8.93
N ARG A 95 3.98 -20.92 -8.74
CA ARG A 95 2.69 -20.53 -9.33
C ARG A 95 2.25 -19.12 -8.91
N ILE A 96 2.41 -18.78 -7.63
CA ILE A 96 1.96 -17.51 -7.04
C ILE A 96 2.89 -16.38 -7.44
N ARG A 97 4.21 -16.62 -7.44
CA ARG A 97 5.18 -15.68 -7.97
C ARG A 97 4.88 -15.35 -9.43
N ASN A 98 4.57 -16.35 -10.26
CA ASN A 98 4.22 -16.13 -11.66
C ASN A 98 2.91 -15.35 -11.85
N ILE A 99 1.86 -15.65 -11.07
CA ILE A 99 0.60 -14.87 -11.09
C ILE A 99 0.88 -13.42 -10.68
N SER A 100 1.66 -13.21 -9.62
CA SER A 100 2.00 -11.88 -9.13
C SER A 100 2.82 -11.10 -10.15
N ILE A 101 3.79 -11.72 -10.83
CA ILE A 101 4.51 -11.11 -11.97
C ILE A 101 3.52 -10.68 -13.07
N GLY A 102 2.57 -11.54 -13.43
CA GLY A 102 1.53 -11.22 -14.42
C GLY A 102 0.71 -10.00 -14.03
N CYS A 103 0.19 -9.96 -12.81
CA CYS A 103 -0.56 -8.81 -12.30
C CYS A 103 0.30 -7.55 -12.18
N LEU A 104 1.57 -7.67 -11.74
CA LEU A 104 2.50 -6.54 -11.60
C LEU A 104 2.93 -5.95 -12.95
N ILE A 105 2.81 -6.70 -14.06
CA ILE A 105 2.96 -6.19 -15.43
C ILE A 105 1.65 -5.60 -15.94
N PHE A 106 0.55 -6.34 -15.78
CA PHE A 106 -0.76 -6.01 -16.36
C PHE A 106 -1.30 -4.67 -15.84
N VAL A 107 -1.21 -4.43 -14.52
CA VAL A 107 -1.74 -3.22 -13.89
C VAL A 107 -1.09 -1.94 -14.44
N PRO A 108 0.24 -1.73 -14.32
CA PRO A 108 0.85 -0.52 -14.85
C PRO A 108 0.67 -0.42 -16.37
N LEU A 109 0.75 -1.52 -17.13
CA LEU A 109 0.56 -1.47 -18.59
C LEU A 109 -0.85 -0.98 -18.97
N MET A 110 -1.89 -1.52 -18.33
CA MET A 110 -3.28 -1.15 -18.60
C MET A 110 -3.55 0.30 -18.19
N PHE A 111 -3.21 0.68 -16.95
CA PHE A 111 -3.53 2.02 -16.44
C PHE A 111 -2.63 3.13 -17.01
N TYR A 112 -1.32 2.91 -17.24
CA TYR A 112 -0.51 3.90 -17.99
C TYR A 112 -1.12 4.17 -19.36
N SER A 113 -1.57 3.13 -20.07
CA SER A 113 -2.18 3.31 -21.40
C SER A 113 -3.47 4.12 -21.33
N LEU A 114 -4.36 3.81 -20.37
CA LEU A 114 -5.61 4.55 -20.14
C LEU A 114 -5.34 6.03 -19.85
N TRP A 115 -4.53 6.30 -18.83
CA TRP A 115 -4.22 7.66 -18.42
C TRP A 115 -3.44 8.46 -19.48
N ILE A 116 -2.56 7.84 -20.27
CA ILE A 116 -1.88 8.51 -21.39
C ILE A 116 -2.87 8.91 -22.49
N VAL A 117 -3.82 8.03 -22.84
CA VAL A 117 -4.87 8.34 -23.83
C VAL A 117 -5.72 9.54 -23.39
N GLU A 118 -6.00 9.65 -22.09
CA GLU A 118 -6.77 10.76 -21.51
C GLU A 118 -5.95 12.06 -21.37
N LEU A 119 -4.64 11.97 -21.07
CA LEU A 119 -3.77 13.15 -20.96
C LEU A 119 -3.35 13.75 -22.31
N ILE A 120 -3.25 12.96 -23.39
CA ILE A 120 -2.84 13.45 -24.71
C ILE A 120 -3.70 14.63 -25.24
N PRO A 121 -5.05 14.59 -25.23
CA PRO A 121 -5.86 15.73 -25.69
C PRO A 121 -5.64 16.96 -24.79
N LEU A 122 -5.62 16.79 -23.46
CA LEU A 122 -5.40 17.88 -22.51
C LEU A 122 -4.04 18.57 -22.73
N MET A 123 -2.98 17.78 -22.98
CA MET A 123 -1.65 18.29 -23.34
C MET A 123 -1.62 19.02 -24.68
N ARG A 124 -2.48 18.64 -25.64
CA ARG A 124 -2.54 19.23 -26.98
C ARG A 124 -3.25 20.58 -26.95
N ASP A 125 -4.38 20.63 -26.27
CA ASP A 125 -5.28 21.79 -26.27
C ASP A 125 -4.92 22.79 -25.15
N GLY A 126 -4.12 22.36 -24.16
CA GLY A 126 -3.65 23.19 -23.04
C GLY A 126 -4.66 23.33 -21.90
N ASP A 127 -5.74 22.55 -21.97
CA ASP A 127 -6.85 22.59 -21.01
C ASP A 127 -6.43 22.08 -19.62
N ARG A 128 -7.08 22.66 -18.61
CA ARG A 128 -6.91 22.27 -17.20
C ARG A 128 -8.13 21.48 -16.76
N ILE A 129 -7.90 20.33 -16.15
CA ILE A 129 -8.95 19.62 -15.40
C ILE A 129 -9.03 20.23 -14.01
N ASP A 130 -10.21 20.73 -13.62
CA ASP A 130 -10.41 21.32 -12.28
C ASP A 130 -10.39 20.26 -11.16
N TYR A 131 -10.67 19.00 -11.50
CA TYR A 131 -10.75 17.86 -10.57
C TYR A 131 -10.03 16.63 -11.16
N ILE A 132 -9.79 15.58 -10.39
CA ILE A 132 -9.19 14.29 -10.82
C ILE A 132 -7.70 14.34 -11.20
N TYR A 133 -7.12 15.51 -11.53
CA TYR A 133 -5.69 15.65 -11.86
C TYR A 133 -4.73 15.09 -10.79
N SER A 134 -5.16 15.05 -9.53
CA SER A 134 -4.40 14.43 -8.43
C SER A 134 -4.22 12.92 -8.59
N ILE A 135 -5.23 12.22 -9.15
CA ILE A 135 -5.21 10.78 -9.38
C ILE A 135 -4.10 10.47 -10.38
N PHE A 136 -4.07 11.16 -11.52
CA PHE A 136 -3.00 11.02 -12.52
C PHE A 136 -1.61 11.17 -11.89
N ILE A 137 -1.39 12.21 -11.08
CA ILE A 137 -0.09 12.45 -10.42
C ILE A 137 0.27 11.30 -9.47
N LEU A 138 -0.64 10.90 -8.58
CA LEU A 138 -0.38 9.85 -7.60
C LEU A 138 -0.13 8.50 -8.27
N ASP A 139 -0.93 8.16 -9.26
CA ASP A 139 -0.84 6.90 -9.99
C ASP A 139 0.45 6.82 -10.84
N MET A 140 0.72 7.85 -11.65
CA MET A 140 1.89 7.93 -12.53
C MET A 140 3.23 8.00 -11.78
N ALA A 141 3.29 8.77 -10.69
CA ALA A 141 4.55 9.06 -9.99
C ALA A 141 4.86 8.10 -8.83
N PHE A 142 3.84 7.51 -8.19
CA PHE A 142 4.03 6.63 -7.03
C PHE A 142 3.51 5.22 -7.24
N VAL A 143 2.26 5.05 -7.70
CA VAL A 143 1.61 3.73 -7.72
C VAL A 143 2.25 2.83 -8.77
N PHE A 144 2.22 3.18 -10.05
CA PHE A 144 2.77 2.33 -11.10
C PHE A 144 4.29 2.15 -11.02
N PRO A 145 5.08 3.17 -10.64
CA PRO A 145 6.50 2.98 -10.34
C PRO A 145 6.74 1.96 -9.22
N ALA A 146 5.90 1.92 -8.17
CA ALA A 146 6.00 0.89 -7.13
C ALA A 146 5.62 -0.52 -7.65
N PHE A 147 4.63 -0.64 -8.55
CA PHE A 147 4.32 -1.89 -9.25
C PHE A 147 5.50 -2.38 -10.10
N ILE A 148 6.10 -1.51 -10.90
CA ILE A 148 7.27 -1.81 -11.74
C ILE A 148 8.50 -2.14 -10.88
N LEU A 149 8.74 -1.41 -9.78
CA LEU A 149 9.83 -1.69 -8.86
C LEU A 149 9.67 -3.06 -8.21
N SER A 150 8.46 -3.38 -7.71
CA SER A 150 8.13 -4.69 -7.15
C SER A 150 8.38 -5.82 -8.16
N LEU A 151 7.91 -5.65 -9.41
CA LEU A 151 8.18 -6.57 -10.52
C LEU A 151 9.68 -6.79 -10.74
N VAL A 152 10.46 -5.71 -10.89
CA VAL A 152 11.91 -5.77 -11.13
C VAL A 152 12.63 -6.47 -9.98
N LEU A 153 12.22 -6.23 -8.73
CA LEU A 153 12.77 -6.91 -7.56
C LEU A 153 12.45 -8.42 -7.57
N ILE A 154 11.22 -8.83 -7.91
CA ILE A 154 10.86 -10.25 -8.04
C ILE A 154 11.67 -10.94 -9.15
N LEU A 155 11.84 -10.27 -10.31
CA LEU A 155 12.65 -10.79 -11.42
C LEU A 155 14.13 -10.94 -11.04
N LYS A 156 14.67 -9.99 -10.27
CA LYS A 156 16.00 -10.06 -9.65
C LYS A 156 16.10 -11.05 -8.47
N ARG A 157 15.05 -11.84 -8.20
CA ARG A 157 14.95 -12.79 -7.07
C ARG A 157 15.13 -12.15 -5.68
N ASN A 158 14.85 -10.85 -5.54
CA ASN A 158 14.91 -10.14 -4.27
C ASN A 158 13.59 -10.32 -3.50
N ALA A 159 13.69 -10.79 -2.26
CA ALA A 159 12.54 -11.01 -1.37
C ALA A 159 11.73 -9.74 -1.08
N LEU A 160 12.33 -8.54 -1.16
CA LEU A 160 11.62 -7.28 -1.01
C LEU A 160 10.46 -7.14 -2.02
N GLY A 161 10.62 -7.62 -3.26
CA GLY A 161 9.54 -7.59 -4.25
C GLY A 161 8.39 -8.54 -3.89
N LEU A 162 8.71 -9.69 -3.29
CA LEU A 162 7.70 -10.64 -2.78
C LEU A 162 6.93 -10.09 -1.58
N LEU A 163 7.53 -9.15 -0.84
CA LEU A 163 6.91 -8.45 0.28
C LEU A 163 6.05 -7.26 -0.19
N LEU A 164 6.52 -6.52 -1.20
CA LEU A 164 5.79 -5.38 -1.79
C LEU A 164 4.52 -5.82 -2.56
N ALA A 165 4.53 -6.97 -3.23
CA ALA A 165 3.38 -7.47 -4.00
C ALA A 165 2.04 -7.50 -3.21
N PRO A 166 1.93 -8.16 -2.03
CA PRO A 166 0.67 -8.15 -1.26
C PRO A 166 0.29 -6.75 -0.76
N ILE A 167 1.26 -5.90 -0.42
CA ILE A 167 0.99 -4.52 0.00
C ILE A 167 0.30 -3.75 -1.11
N LEU A 168 0.82 -3.83 -2.33
CA LEU A 168 0.24 -3.20 -3.51
C LEU A 168 -1.15 -3.76 -3.85
N PHE A 169 -1.37 -5.08 -3.73
CA PHE A 169 -2.69 -5.67 -4.00
C PHE A 169 -3.74 -5.22 -2.99
N ILE A 170 -3.40 -5.17 -1.68
CA ILE A 170 -4.33 -4.67 -0.65
C ILE A 170 -4.61 -3.18 -0.86
N LYS A 171 -3.58 -2.35 -1.06
CA LYS A 171 -3.74 -0.91 -1.35
C LYS A 171 -4.64 -0.68 -2.57
N THR A 172 -4.46 -1.47 -3.63
CA THR A 172 -5.25 -1.34 -4.87
C THR A 172 -6.70 -1.76 -4.65
N PHE A 173 -6.94 -2.85 -3.91
CA PHE A 173 -8.28 -3.21 -3.47
C PHE A 173 -8.95 -2.06 -2.71
N THR A 174 -8.30 -1.49 -1.70
CA THR A 174 -8.91 -0.44 -0.87
C THR A 174 -9.26 0.82 -1.67
N VAL A 175 -8.38 1.25 -2.60
CA VAL A 175 -8.67 2.39 -3.49
C VAL A 175 -9.85 2.10 -4.41
N LEU A 176 -9.85 0.97 -5.12
CA LEU A 176 -10.93 0.63 -6.07
C LEU A 176 -12.27 0.37 -5.37
N PHE A 177 -12.24 -0.22 -4.17
CA PHE A 177 -13.45 -0.40 -3.36
C PHE A 177 -14.01 0.95 -2.89
N SER A 178 -13.15 1.88 -2.45
CA SER A 178 -13.58 3.25 -2.12
C SER A 178 -14.14 4.00 -3.33
N ALA A 179 -13.53 3.84 -4.51
CA ALA A 179 -14.03 4.43 -5.76
C ALA A 179 -15.41 3.86 -6.16
N THR A 180 -15.60 2.55 -5.99
CA THR A 180 -16.91 1.88 -6.19
C THR A 180 -17.97 2.47 -5.26
N LEU A 181 -17.66 2.64 -3.97
CA LEU A 181 -18.57 3.25 -3.00
C LEU A 181 -18.90 4.72 -3.35
N GLY A 182 -17.90 5.50 -3.77
CA GLY A 182 -18.11 6.88 -4.22
C GLY A 182 -19.03 6.96 -5.44
N GLY A 183 -18.82 6.09 -6.43
CA GLY A 183 -19.70 5.97 -7.60
C GLY A 183 -21.14 5.58 -7.25
N LEU A 184 -21.32 4.61 -6.35
CA LEU A 184 -22.66 4.22 -5.85
C LEU A 184 -23.35 5.37 -5.11
N VAL A 185 -22.64 6.11 -4.27
CA VAL A 185 -23.21 7.29 -3.58
C VAL A 185 -23.64 8.35 -4.59
N LYS A 186 -22.80 8.65 -5.59
CA LYS A 186 -23.14 9.59 -6.68
C LYS A 186 -24.35 9.13 -7.49
N GLN A 187 -24.46 7.82 -7.76
CA GLN A 187 -25.59 7.23 -8.47
C GLN A 187 -26.90 7.32 -7.66
N ILE A 188 -26.84 7.15 -6.34
CA ILE A 188 -28.02 7.24 -5.45
C ILE A 188 -28.45 8.70 -5.22
N ALA A 189 -27.49 9.62 -5.09
CA ALA A 189 -27.76 11.04 -4.82
C ALA A 189 -28.32 11.78 -6.05
N ASP A 190 -27.60 11.71 -7.17
CA ASP A 190 -27.85 12.57 -8.34
C ASP A 190 -28.19 11.78 -9.61
N GLY A 191 -28.21 10.44 -9.56
CA GLY A 191 -28.34 9.57 -10.74
C GLY A 191 -27.12 9.55 -11.67
N GLY A 192 -26.12 10.40 -11.44
CA GLY A 192 -25.00 10.68 -12.34
C GLY A 192 -23.74 9.79 -12.16
N GLY A 193 -23.88 8.59 -11.61
CA GLY A 193 -22.82 7.58 -11.59
C GLY A 193 -23.01 6.58 -12.74
N ASP A 194 -22.03 6.44 -13.62
CA ASP A 194 -22.10 5.46 -14.72
C ASP A 194 -22.07 4.03 -14.14
N PRO A 195 -23.13 3.21 -14.36
CA PRO A 195 -23.16 1.83 -13.90
C PRO A 195 -21.98 0.97 -14.41
N LEU A 196 -21.43 1.30 -15.59
CA LEU A 196 -20.32 0.57 -16.20
C LEU A 196 -19.01 0.79 -15.45
N GLU A 197 -18.70 2.05 -15.09
CA GLU A 197 -17.52 2.39 -14.28
C GLU A 197 -17.60 1.74 -12.89
N ILE A 198 -18.77 1.83 -12.24
CA ILE A 198 -19.02 1.23 -10.93
C ILE A 198 -18.82 -0.29 -10.98
N ALA A 199 -19.37 -0.96 -12.00
CA ALA A 199 -19.20 -2.39 -12.20
C ALA A 199 -17.73 -2.77 -12.47
N PHE A 200 -17.01 -1.98 -13.27
CA PHE A 200 -15.59 -2.17 -13.56
C PHE A 200 -14.75 -2.09 -12.28
N TYR A 201 -14.88 -1.01 -11.50
CA TYR A 201 -14.15 -0.85 -10.24
C TYR A 201 -14.49 -1.94 -9.22
N PHE A 202 -15.77 -2.34 -9.14
CA PHE A 202 -16.20 -3.41 -8.24
C PHE A 202 -15.54 -4.75 -8.59
N VAL A 203 -15.62 -5.18 -9.85
CA VAL A 203 -15.04 -6.44 -10.33
C VAL A 203 -13.52 -6.46 -10.13
N PHE A 204 -12.82 -5.37 -10.47
CA PHE A 204 -11.38 -5.27 -10.24
C PHE A 204 -11.03 -5.28 -8.75
N SER A 205 -11.80 -4.60 -7.89
CA SER A 205 -11.58 -4.63 -6.43
C SER A 205 -11.66 -6.06 -5.88
N LEU A 206 -12.68 -6.84 -6.28
CA LEU A 206 -12.83 -8.23 -5.87
C LEU A 206 -11.70 -9.12 -6.39
N ALA A 207 -11.22 -8.87 -7.61
CA ALA A 207 -10.06 -9.58 -8.17
C ALA A 207 -8.78 -9.32 -7.35
N PHE A 208 -8.51 -8.07 -6.95
CA PHE A 208 -7.37 -7.75 -6.08
C PHE A 208 -7.51 -8.30 -4.67
N LEU A 209 -8.72 -8.28 -4.09
CA LEU A 209 -9.00 -8.89 -2.80
C LEU A 209 -8.73 -10.40 -2.83
N ALA A 210 -9.25 -11.09 -3.84
CA ALA A 210 -9.02 -12.52 -4.03
C ALA A 210 -7.52 -12.84 -4.20
N LEU A 211 -6.79 -12.03 -4.98
CA LEU A 211 -5.35 -12.18 -5.18
C LEU A 211 -4.56 -11.93 -3.89
N ALA A 212 -4.88 -10.87 -3.13
CA ALA A 212 -4.25 -10.54 -1.86
C ALA A 212 -4.48 -11.63 -0.81
N VAL A 213 -5.72 -12.11 -0.65
CA VAL A 213 -6.07 -13.20 0.26
C VAL A 213 -5.38 -14.50 -0.15
N PHE A 214 -5.34 -14.83 -1.45
CA PHE A 214 -4.65 -16.01 -1.96
C PHE A 214 -3.14 -15.94 -1.71
N TYR A 215 -2.53 -14.76 -1.87
CA TYR A 215 -1.12 -14.52 -1.58
C TYR A 215 -0.82 -14.67 -0.08
N LEU A 216 -1.57 -14.00 0.80
CA LEU A 216 -1.37 -14.07 2.26
C LEU A 216 -1.65 -15.45 2.87
N ARG A 217 -2.55 -16.24 2.27
CA ARG A 217 -2.79 -17.65 2.66
C ARG A 217 -1.70 -18.61 2.25
N ARG A 218 -0.80 -18.21 1.34
CA ARG A 218 0.21 -19.07 0.72
C ARG A 218 1.64 -18.59 0.89
N ILE A 219 1.84 -17.39 1.41
CA ILE A 219 3.13 -16.97 1.95
C ILE A 219 3.36 -17.70 3.28
N SER A 220 4.48 -18.42 3.33
CA SER A 220 5.03 -19.08 4.51
C SER A 220 6.34 -18.40 4.86
N PHE A 221 6.49 -18.01 6.13
CA PHE A 221 7.74 -17.55 6.69
C PHE A 221 8.37 -18.77 7.40
N GLU A 222 9.40 -19.37 6.80
CA GLU A 222 10.17 -20.42 7.49
C GLU A 222 10.87 -19.78 8.70
N GLU A 223 10.39 -20.09 9.90
CA GLU A 223 11.05 -19.66 11.13
C GLU A 223 12.42 -20.34 11.21
N ILE A 224 13.49 -19.54 11.19
CA ILE A 224 14.85 -20.05 11.32
C ILE A 224 15.00 -20.55 12.75
N ARG A 225 14.76 -21.84 12.95
CA ARG A 225 15.04 -22.53 14.21
C ARG A 225 16.55 -22.53 14.41
N ASN A 226 17.05 -21.54 15.13
CA ASN A 226 18.39 -21.60 15.71
C ASN A 226 18.43 -22.79 16.67
N GLU A 227 19.34 -23.73 16.39
CA GLU A 227 19.71 -24.84 17.27
C GLU A 227 20.85 -24.42 18.21
#